data_AF-A0A2J4ZBU0-F1
#
_entry.id   AF-A0A2J4ZBU0-F1
#
_cell.length_a   1.000
_cell.length_b   1.000
_cell.length_c   1.000
_cell.angle_alpha   90.00
_cell.angle_beta   90.00
_cell.angle_gamma   90.00
#
_symmetry.space_group_name_H-M   'P 1'
#
loop_
_entity.id
_entity.type
_entity.pdbx_description
1 polymer ?
#
loop_
_entity_poly.entity_id
_entity_poly.type
_entity_poly.pdbx_seq_one_letter_code
_entity_poly.pdbx_strand_id
1 'polypeptide(L)'
;LFFVVAGYLDSQSRHDSQWQLGKIKSVVIVFLFWMTVYYLWEPYQRGYLIQPWFVFAFIVIYTFHPVIEWLSQRRTAFFAAVFTLLLLSYGYDLLSALYPDVHALSLAPQYRLWTWLLFYLTGQLFSDPLVADWLRREKVVKGAMIAIPFIYLFTWFYERHFFFALFKADRNAFILTGSQIYILVVALVIAANGVRFRKNSEFKETLLATISKTMTGVYILHYSVFHLLTAFIPINSLGTKLMLIVLTFITSVLISMLALSNSVVKKVITI
;
A
#
# COMPACT_ATOMS: atom_id res chain seq x y z
N LEU A 1 1.88 -0.16 1.87
CA LEU A 1 1.90 -1.64 1.77
C LEU A 1 1.72 -2.13 0.34
N PHE A 2 0.65 -1.72 -0.37
CA PHE A 2 0.36 -2.22 -1.73
C PHE A 2 1.54 -2.09 -2.73
N PHE A 3 2.16 -0.91 -2.85
CA PHE A 3 3.34 -0.72 -3.71
C PHE A 3 4.53 -1.60 -3.30
N VAL A 4 4.76 -1.79 -2.00
CA VAL A 4 5.83 -2.68 -1.50
C VAL A 4 5.58 -4.13 -1.91
N VAL A 5 4.33 -4.60 -1.77
CA VAL A 5 3.97 -5.95 -2.18
C VAL A 5 4.07 -6.12 -3.70
N ALA A 6 3.60 -5.13 -4.47
CA ALA A 6 3.72 -5.14 -5.93
C ALA A 6 5.20 -5.22 -6.35
N GLY A 7 6.05 -4.35 -5.80
CA GLY A 7 7.49 -4.38 -6.07
C GLY A 7 8.14 -5.72 -5.70
N TYR A 8 7.78 -6.30 -4.56
CA TYR A 8 8.29 -7.61 -4.13
C TYR A 8 7.86 -8.78 -5.04
N LEU A 9 6.65 -8.72 -5.60
CA LEU A 9 6.17 -9.74 -6.54
C LEU A 9 6.85 -9.56 -7.91
N ASP A 10 6.98 -8.31 -8.36
CA ASP A 10 7.56 -7.97 -9.66
C ASP A 10 9.10 -8.16 -9.71
N SER A 11 9.78 -8.35 -8.58
CA SER A 11 11.21 -8.71 -8.55
C SER A 11 11.48 -10.21 -8.71
N GLN A 12 10.46 -11.08 -8.63
CA GLN A 12 10.68 -12.53 -8.62
C GLN A 12 10.87 -13.15 -10.01
N SER A 13 10.46 -12.44 -11.06
CA SER A 13 10.61 -12.89 -12.44
C SER A 13 11.13 -11.77 -13.33
N ARG A 14 11.86 -12.14 -14.39
CA ARG A 14 12.19 -11.17 -15.45
C ARG A 14 10.97 -10.92 -16.29
N HIS A 15 10.81 -9.68 -16.72
CA HIS A 15 9.61 -9.22 -17.40
C HIS A 15 9.94 -8.73 -18.79
N ASP A 16 9.14 -9.18 -19.75
CA ASP A 16 9.23 -8.72 -21.12
C ASP A 16 8.29 -7.52 -21.37
N SER A 17 8.36 -6.97 -22.58
CA SER A 17 7.50 -5.86 -23.00
C SER A 17 6.02 -6.23 -23.01
N GLN A 18 5.68 -7.52 -23.23
CA GLN A 18 4.29 -7.99 -23.18
C GLN A 18 3.75 -7.94 -21.75
N TRP A 19 4.53 -8.36 -20.76
CA TRP A 19 4.18 -8.24 -19.35
C TRP A 19 3.97 -6.78 -18.95
N GLN A 20 4.86 -5.88 -19.37
CA GLN A 20 4.77 -4.44 -19.07
C GLN A 20 3.46 -3.84 -19.60
N LEU A 21 3.15 -4.08 -20.89
CA LEU A 21 1.90 -3.63 -21.50
C LEU A 21 0.68 -4.28 -20.83
N GLY A 22 0.79 -5.54 -20.44
CA GLY A 22 -0.23 -6.26 -19.68
C GLY A 22 -0.56 -5.58 -18.35
N LYS A 23 0.46 -5.21 -17.56
CA LYS A 23 0.29 -4.50 -16.29
C LYS A 23 -0.34 -3.12 -16.47
N ILE A 24 0.16 -2.33 -17.41
CA ILE A 24 -0.40 -1.00 -17.70
C ILE A 24 -1.88 -1.13 -18.13
N LYS A 25 -2.18 -2.09 -19.01
CA LYS A 25 -3.56 -2.36 -19.46
C LYS A 25 -4.46 -2.76 -18.29
N SER A 26 -4.02 -3.65 -17.40
CA SER A 26 -4.79 -4.07 -16.22
C SER A 26 -5.08 -2.89 -15.30
N VAL A 27 -4.07 -2.06 -14.99
CA VAL A 27 -4.21 -0.84 -14.18
C VAL A 27 -5.25 0.10 -14.80
N VAL A 28 -5.16 0.34 -16.12
CA VAL A 28 -6.09 1.22 -16.85
C VAL A 28 -7.50 0.65 -16.87
N ILE A 29 -7.68 -0.65 -17.11
CA ILE A 29 -9.01 -1.30 -17.11
C ILE A 29 -9.66 -1.20 -15.73
N VAL A 30 -8.93 -1.56 -14.67
CA VAL A 30 -9.41 -1.47 -13.29
C VAL A 30 -9.81 -0.03 -13.00
N PHE A 31 -8.96 0.95 -13.34
CA PHE A 31 -9.26 2.36 -13.13
C PHE A 31 -10.52 2.82 -13.86
N LEU A 32 -10.58 2.61 -15.19
CA LEU A 32 -11.70 3.09 -16.00
C LEU A 32 -13.02 2.43 -15.60
N PHE A 33 -13.01 1.12 -15.35
CA PHE A 33 -14.20 0.40 -14.92
C PHE A 33 -14.75 0.98 -13.61
N TRP A 34 -13.91 1.04 -12.58
CA TRP A 34 -14.35 1.51 -11.27
C TRP A 34 -14.73 2.98 -11.31
N MET A 35 -13.92 3.85 -11.93
CA MET A 35 -14.29 5.27 -12.11
C MET A 35 -15.65 5.44 -12.80
N THR A 36 -15.97 4.61 -13.80
CA THR A 36 -17.28 4.65 -14.47
C THR A 36 -18.40 4.20 -13.53
N VAL A 37 -18.23 3.07 -12.83
CA VAL A 37 -19.20 2.57 -11.85
C VAL A 37 -19.49 3.62 -10.79
N TYR A 38 -18.46 4.31 -10.28
CA TYR A 38 -18.63 5.36 -9.27
C TYR A 38 -19.24 6.63 -9.81
N TYR A 39 -18.90 7.04 -11.04
CA TYR A 39 -19.53 8.20 -11.65
C TYR A 39 -21.04 7.99 -11.83
N LEU A 40 -21.47 6.75 -12.06
CA LEU A 40 -22.87 6.38 -12.26
C LEU A 40 -23.61 6.05 -10.95
N TRP A 41 -22.91 5.70 -9.87
CA TRP A 41 -23.51 5.29 -8.59
C TRP A 41 -23.09 6.29 -7.49
N GLU A 42 -23.98 7.23 -7.18
CA GLU A 42 -23.68 8.54 -6.56
C GLU A 42 -23.53 8.65 -5.01
N PRO A 43 -23.49 7.60 -4.14
CA PRO A 43 -23.32 7.84 -2.71
C PRO A 43 -21.86 7.85 -2.24
N TYR A 44 -20.87 7.76 -3.13
CA TYR A 44 -19.48 7.49 -2.72
C TYR A 44 -18.63 8.77 -2.51
N GLN A 45 -18.30 9.03 -1.24
CA GLN A 45 -17.36 10.10 -0.89
C GLN A 45 -15.97 9.86 -1.50
N ARG A 46 -15.43 10.95 -2.04
CA ARG A 46 -14.20 11.11 -2.87
C ARG A 46 -12.87 10.66 -2.23
N GLY A 47 -12.87 9.94 -1.10
CA GLY A 47 -11.71 9.82 -0.20
C GLY A 47 -10.72 8.67 -0.44
N TYR A 48 -11.17 7.49 -0.90
CA TYR A 48 -10.35 6.26 -0.80
C TYR A 48 -10.52 5.24 -1.92
N LEU A 49 -11.17 5.65 -3.00
CA LEU A 49 -11.01 5.00 -4.29
C LEU A 49 -9.53 4.83 -4.64
N ILE A 50 -9.18 3.91 -5.56
CA ILE A 50 -7.85 3.93 -6.18
C ILE A 50 -7.63 5.36 -6.66
N GLN A 51 -6.89 6.14 -5.87
CA GLN A 51 -6.82 7.57 -6.09
C GLN A 51 -6.27 7.74 -7.50
N PRO A 52 -6.77 8.67 -8.33
CA PRO A 52 -6.26 8.83 -9.70
C PRO A 52 -4.71 8.89 -9.73
N TRP A 53 -4.13 9.47 -8.69
CA TRP A 53 -2.68 9.55 -8.44
C TRP A 53 -2.00 8.22 -8.16
N PHE A 54 -2.68 7.27 -7.51
CA PHE A 54 -2.20 5.91 -7.27
C PHE A 54 -2.09 5.12 -8.58
N VAL A 55 -3.09 5.24 -9.46
CA VAL A 55 -3.08 4.68 -10.82
C VAL A 55 -1.97 5.31 -11.64
N PHE A 56 -1.88 6.64 -11.61
CA PHE A 56 -0.85 7.38 -12.31
C PHE A 56 0.56 6.97 -11.86
N ALA A 57 0.80 6.81 -10.56
CA ALA A 57 2.06 6.32 -10.03
C ALA A 57 2.41 4.92 -10.55
N PHE A 58 1.44 4.00 -10.63
CA PHE A 58 1.67 2.68 -11.25
C PHE A 58 1.98 2.76 -12.73
N ILE A 59 1.26 3.58 -13.49
CA ILE A 59 1.53 3.79 -14.92
C ILE A 59 2.96 4.29 -15.11
N VAL A 60 3.38 5.29 -14.32
CA VAL A 60 4.76 5.82 -14.36
C VAL A 60 5.76 4.72 -14.01
N ILE A 61 5.58 4.02 -12.89
CA ILE A 61 6.48 2.93 -12.46
C ILE A 61 6.62 1.86 -13.55
N TYR A 62 5.50 1.37 -14.08
CA TYR A 62 5.54 0.33 -15.11
C TYR A 62 6.09 0.83 -16.44
N THR A 63 5.88 2.10 -16.81
CA THR A 63 6.50 2.70 -18.00
C THR A 63 8.02 2.73 -17.88
N PHE A 64 8.54 3.05 -16.70
CA PHE A 64 9.98 3.05 -16.41
C PHE A 64 10.52 1.70 -15.90
N HIS A 65 9.73 0.62 -15.99
CA HIS A 65 10.15 -0.70 -15.51
C HIS A 65 11.48 -1.19 -16.12
N PRO A 66 11.77 -1.02 -17.43
CA PRO A 66 13.06 -1.43 -17.98
C PRO A 66 14.27 -0.78 -17.29
N VAL A 67 14.12 0.49 -16.85
CA VAL A 67 15.15 1.21 -16.09
C VAL A 67 15.26 0.65 -14.68
N ILE A 68 14.13 0.33 -14.04
CA ILE A 68 14.09 -0.28 -12.72
C ILE A 68 14.77 -1.66 -12.74
N GLU A 69 14.49 -2.48 -13.76
CA GLU A 69 15.10 -3.80 -13.93
C GLU A 69 16.60 -3.71 -14.23
N TRP A 70 17.02 -2.74 -15.04
CA TRP A 70 18.44 -2.45 -15.23
C TRP A 70 19.12 -2.01 -13.92
N LEU A 71 18.44 -1.20 -13.11
CA LEU A 71 18.96 -0.72 -11.83
C LEU A 71 19.06 -1.86 -10.81
N SER A 72 18.07 -2.76 -10.76
CA SER A 72 18.04 -3.88 -9.81
C SER A 72 19.18 -4.88 -10.03
N GLN A 73 19.70 -4.99 -11.26
CA GLN A 73 20.91 -5.77 -11.56
C GLN A 73 22.18 -5.15 -10.95
N ARG A 74 22.17 -3.84 -10.68
CA ARG A 74 23.30 -3.09 -10.12
C ARG A 74 23.07 -2.81 -8.65
N ARG A 75 23.29 -3.84 -7.83
CA ARG A 75 23.03 -3.81 -6.39
C ARG A 75 23.43 -2.52 -5.67
N THR A 76 24.67 -2.05 -5.82
CA THR A 76 25.13 -0.83 -5.13
C THR A 76 24.37 0.41 -5.58
N ALA A 77 24.13 0.56 -6.88
CA ALA A 77 23.34 1.65 -7.43
C ALA A 77 21.88 1.56 -6.99
N PHE A 78 21.30 0.36 -6.92
CA PHE A 78 19.95 0.13 -6.43
C PHE A 78 19.78 0.55 -4.97
N PHE A 79 20.70 0.12 -4.10
CA PHE A 79 20.71 0.52 -2.69
C PHE A 79 20.89 2.03 -2.54
N ALA A 80 21.82 2.62 -3.29
CA ALA A 80 22.05 4.07 -3.30
C ALA A 80 20.80 4.83 -3.77
N ALA A 81 20.09 4.33 -4.78
CA ALA A 81 18.86 4.94 -5.27
C ALA A 81 17.73 4.89 -4.23
N VAL A 82 17.49 3.73 -3.60
CA VAL A 82 16.50 3.60 -2.51
C VAL A 82 16.86 4.51 -1.33
N PHE A 83 18.12 4.53 -0.93
CA PHE A 83 18.59 5.40 0.16
C PHE A 83 18.45 6.88 -0.18
N THR A 84 18.78 7.29 -1.41
CA THR A 84 18.61 8.67 -1.88
C THR A 84 17.14 9.06 -1.89
N LEU A 85 16.24 8.20 -2.40
CA LEU A 85 14.80 8.45 -2.36
C LEU A 85 14.26 8.57 -0.94
N LEU A 86 14.77 7.77 -0.01
CA LEU A 86 14.43 7.86 1.40
C LEU A 86 14.83 9.22 1.99
N LEU A 87 16.09 9.63 1.78
CA LEU A 87 16.58 10.93 2.23
C LEU A 87 15.82 12.09 1.60
N LEU A 88 15.50 12.01 0.30
CA LEU A 88 14.71 13.03 -0.39
C LEU A 88 13.28 13.10 0.14
N SER A 89 12.64 11.95 0.40
CA SER A 89 11.27 11.91 0.91
C SER A 89 11.17 12.54 2.30
N TYR A 90 12.04 12.14 3.22
CA TYR A 90 12.09 12.70 4.58
C TYR A 90 12.62 14.13 4.61
N GLY A 91 13.63 14.44 3.79
CA GLY A 91 14.18 15.78 3.66
C GLY A 91 13.14 16.77 3.12
N TYR A 92 12.32 16.34 2.16
CA TYR A 92 11.20 17.15 1.68
C TYR A 92 10.19 17.42 2.80
N ASP A 93 9.82 16.41 3.58
CA ASP A 93 8.89 16.58 4.71
C ASP A 93 9.45 17.51 5.78
N LEU A 94 10.73 17.38 6.09
CA LEU A 94 11.42 18.27 7.03
C LEU A 94 11.46 19.70 6.50
N LEU A 95 11.85 19.90 5.24
CA LEU A 95 11.92 21.23 4.63
C LEU A 95 10.54 21.88 4.55
N SER A 96 9.51 21.13 4.17
CA SER A 96 8.11 21.58 4.15
C SER A 96 7.69 22.12 5.50
N ALA A 97 8.07 21.45 6.58
CA ALA A 97 7.75 21.90 7.92
C ALA A 97 8.58 23.07 8.43
N LEU A 98 9.85 23.16 8.03
CA LEU A 98 10.71 24.30 8.39
C LEU A 98 10.33 25.57 7.62
N TYR A 99 9.79 25.43 6.40
CA TYR A 99 9.46 26.54 5.50
C TYR A 99 8.03 26.41 4.94
N PRO A 100 6.99 26.52 5.80
CA PRO A 100 5.60 26.27 5.41
C PRO A 100 5.06 27.25 4.35
N ASP A 101 5.62 28.46 4.27
CA ASP A 101 5.18 29.50 3.32
C ASP A 101 5.76 29.30 1.90
N VAL A 102 6.70 28.37 1.73
CA VAL A 102 7.34 28.09 0.44
C VAL A 102 6.47 27.12 -0.35
N HIS A 103 5.85 27.62 -1.42
CA HIS A 103 4.94 26.84 -2.27
C HIS A 103 5.61 25.63 -2.94
N ALA A 104 6.92 25.70 -3.22
CA ALA A 104 7.66 24.56 -3.75
C ALA A 104 7.67 23.36 -2.78
N LEU A 105 7.41 23.57 -1.49
CA LEU A 105 7.38 22.55 -0.45
C LEU A 105 5.95 22.24 0.04
N SER A 106 4.92 22.73 -0.64
CA SER A 106 3.52 22.51 -0.26
C SER A 106 2.87 21.31 -0.97
N LEU A 107 3.62 20.58 -1.83
CA LEU A 107 3.07 19.41 -2.53
C LEU A 107 2.60 18.36 -1.53
N ALA A 108 1.30 18.05 -1.60
CA ALA A 108 0.69 17.06 -0.76
C ALA A 108 1.25 15.64 -1.05
N PRO A 109 1.41 14.80 -0.01
CA PRO A 109 2.09 13.50 -0.10
C PRO A 109 1.52 12.55 -1.14
N GLN A 110 0.20 12.54 -1.36
CA GLN A 110 -0.41 11.69 -2.38
C GLN A 110 0.09 11.99 -3.81
N TYR A 111 0.57 13.21 -4.07
CA TYR A 111 1.07 13.65 -5.38
C TYR A 111 2.57 13.40 -5.55
N ARG A 112 3.27 12.99 -4.49
CA ARG A 112 4.71 12.78 -4.48
C ARG A 112 5.05 11.43 -5.09
N LEU A 113 5.22 11.39 -6.41
CA LEU A 113 5.60 10.17 -7.15
C LEU A 113 6.81 9.44 -6.56
N TRP A 114 7.80 10.19 -6.06
CA TRP A 114 9.00 9.63 -5.45
C TRP A 114 8.71 8.81 -4.18
N THR A 115 7.67 9.15 -3.43
CA THR A 115 7.25 8.38 -2.25
C THR A 115 6.68 7.03 -2.67
N TRP A 116 5.84 6.99 -3.70
CA TRP A 116 5.28 5.76 -4.24
C TRP A 116 6.34 4.87 -4.88
N LEU A 117 7.27 5.48 -5.62
CA LEU A 117 8.44 4.80 -6.17
C LEU A 117 9.32 4.22 -5.05
N LEU A 118 9.58 4.97 -3.98
CA LEU A 118 10.32 4.49 -2.82
C LEU A 118 9.67 3.24 -2.23
N PHE A 119 8.35 3.23 -2.01
CA PHE A 119 7.64 2.03 -1.54
C PHE A 119 7.81 0.86 -2.50
N TYR A 120 7.67 1.09 -3.81
CA TYR A 120 7.82 0.04 -4.82
C TYR A 120 9.23 -0.56 -4.83
N LEU A 121 10.27 0.28 -4.90
CA LEU A 121 11.65 -0.17 -4.92
C LEU A 121 12.07 -0.83 -3.59
N THR A 122 11.49 -0.42 -2.47
CA THR A 122 11.68 -1.09 -1.18
C THR A 122 11.14 -2.52 -1.20
N GLY A 123 10.02 -2.74 -1.89
CA GLY A 123 9.50 -4.08 -2.16
C GLY A 123 10.50 -4.96 -2.91
N GLN A 124 11.06 -4.45 -4.00
CA GLN A 124 12.11 -5.14 -4.76
C GLN A 124 13.38 -5.36 -3.92
N LEU A 125 13.75 -4.40 -3.06
CA LEU A 125 14.89 -4.52 -2.14
C LEU A 125 14.72 -5.71 -1.18
N PHE A 126 13.50 -6.01 -0.76
CA PHE A 126 13.23 -7.16 0.11
C PHE A 126 13.45 -8.52 -0.58
N SER A 127 13.53 -8.55 -1.91
CA SER A 127 13.89 -9.75 -2.67
C SER A 127 15.40 -9.92 -2.84
N ASP A 128 16.22 -8.92 -2.51
CA ASP A 128 17.68 -9.07 -2.52
C ASP A 128 18.13 -10.12 -1.49
N PRO A 129 19.03 -11.06 -1.83
CA PRO A 129 19.42 -12.15 -0.93
C PRO A 129 19.97 -11.69 0.44
N LEU A 130 20.83 -10.66 0.50
CA LEU A 130 21.38 -10.23 1.79
C LEU A 130 20.32 -9.52 2.64
N VAL A 131 19.43 -8.77 2.00
CA VAL A 131 18.33 -8.10 2.69
C VAL A 131 17.34 -9.14 3.21
N ALA A 132 16.93 -10.09 2.37
CA ALA A 132 16.05 -11.17 2.75
C ALA A 132 16.62 -11.98 3.92
N ASP A 133 17.90 -12.33 3.87
CA ASP A 133 18.58 -13.05 4.97
C ASP A 133 18.63 -12.22 6.25
N TRP A 134 18.93 -10.92 6.15
CA TRP A 134 18.95 -10.02 7.29
C TRP A 134 17.55 -9.87 7.92
N LEU A 135 16.51 -9.71 7.09
CA LEU A 135 15.12 -9.57 7.52
C LEU A 135 14.56 -10.82 8.20
N ARG A 136 15.11 -12.00 7.89
CA ARG A 136 14.73 -13.28 8.52
C ARG A 136 15.40 -13.52 9.87
N ARG A 137 16.39 -12.71 10.27
CA ARG A 137 17.10 -12.88 11.55
C ARG A 137 16.14 -12.64 12.71
N GLU A 138 16.11 -13.56 13.67
CA GLU A 138 15.21 -13.49 14.82
C GLU A 138 15.36 -12.19 15.62
N LYS A 139 16.59 -11.69 15.77
CA LYS A 139 16.85 -10.40 16.44
C LYS A 139 16.19 -9.22 15.72
N VAL A 140 16.23 -9.21 14.39
CA VAL A 140 15.66 -8.14 13.55
C VAL A 140 14.13 -8.19 13.62
N VAL A 141 13.56 -9.38 13.50
CA VAL A 141 12.11 -9.62 13.67
C VAL A 141 11.62 -9.18 15.05
N LYS A 142 12.28 -9.62 16.13
CA LYS A 142 11.92 -9.23 17.50
C LYS A 142 12.03 -7.72 17.70
N GLY A 143 13.10 -7.10 17.19
CA GLY A 143 13.27 -5.65 17.19
C GLY A 143 12.12 -4.93 16.51
N ALA A 144 11.72 -5.38 15.31
CA ALA A 144 10.58 -4.81 14.58
C ALA A 144 9.26 -4.98 15.33
N MET A 145 8.97 -6.16 15.88
CA MET A 145 7.75 -6.40 16.67
C MET A 145 7.66 -5.50 17.90
N ILE A 146 8.77 -5.30 18.61
CA ILE A 146 8.85 -4.38 19.76
C ILE A 146 8.72 -2.93 19.31
N ALA A 147 9.29 -2.56 18.16
CA ALA A 147 9.25 -1.21 17.65
C ALA A 147 7.87 -0.80 17.12
N ILE A 148 7.06 -1.72 16.59
CA ILE A 148 5.75 -1.41 15.96
C ILE A 148 4.84 -0.53 16.84
N PRO A 149 4.59 -0.84 18.14
CA PRO A 149 3.78 0.02 19.00
C PRO A 149 4.33 1.45 19.11
N PHE A 150 5.65 1.62 19.21
CA PHE A 150 6.30 2.93 19.30
C PHE A 150 6.25 3.68 17.96
N ILE A 151 6.50 2.98 16.85
CA ILE A 151 6.39 3.54 15.50
C ILE A 151 4.95 3.98 15.23
N TYR A 152 3.97 3.18 15.64
CA TYR A 152 2.56 3.53 15.52
C TYR A 152 2.22 4.76 16.34
N LEU A 153 2.64 4.82 17.61
CA LEU A 153 2.43 5.99 18.46
C LEU A 153 3.10 7.25 17.89
N PHE A 154 4.34 7.11 17.38
CA PHE A 154 5.05 8.17 16.69
C PHE A 154 4.31 8.63 15.43
N THR A 155 3.84 7.70 14.61
CA THR A 155 3.08 8.00 13.39
C THR A 155 1.81 8.77 13.74
N TRP A 156 1.06 8.32 14.76
CA TRP A 156 -0.14 8.99 15.24
C TRP A 156 0.16 10.40 15.76
N PHE A 157 1.23 10.55 16.56
CA PHE A 157 1.63 11.86 17.11
C PHE A 157 2.07 12.82 16.00
N TYR A 158 2.90 12.35 15.07
CA TYR A 158 3.36 13.10 13.91
C TYR A 158 2.17 13.56 13.06
N GLU A 159 1.23 12.68 12.76
CA GLU A 159 0.05 13.01 11.98
C GLU A 159 -0.82 14.05 12.69
N ARG A 160 -1.09 13.84 13.99
CA ARG A 160 -1.97 14.69 14.80
C ARG A 160 -1.45 16.10 14.97
N HIS A 161 -0.14 16.25 15.21
CA HIS A 161 0.45 17.52 15.63
C HIS A 161 1.22 18.24 14.54
N PHE A 162 1.76 17.52 13.57
CA PHE A 162 2.60 18.10 12.53
C PHE A 162 1.85 18.19 11.21
N PHE A 163 1.24 17.10 10.78
CA PHE A 163 0.72 16.99 9.43
C PHE A 163 -0.61 17.72 9.21
N PHE A 164 -1.57 17.53 10.12
CA PHE A 164 -2.84 18.26 10.06
C PHE A 164 -2.66 19.77 10.27
N ALA A 165 -1.64 20.17 11.04
CA ALA A 165 -1.31 21.56 11.26
C ALA A 165 -0.71 22.22 10.00
N LEU A 166 0.16 21.50 9.28
CA LEU A 166 0.86 22.04 8.10
C LEU A 166 -0.02 22.09 6.84
N PHE A 167 -0.76 21.01 6.54
CA PHE A 167 -1.46 20.88 5.27
C PHE A 167 -2.92 21.33 5.29
N LYS A 168 -3.45 21.77 6.45
CA LYS A 168 -4.85 22.23 6.64
C LYS A 168 -5.88 21.35 5.91
N ALA A 169 -5.63 20.05 5.86
CA ALA A 169 -6.26 19.15 4.91
C ALA A 169 -7.45 18.41 5.50
N ASP A 170 -8.44 18.14 4.65
CA ASP A 170 -9.69 17.46 5.01
C ASP A 170 -9.44 16.03 5.52
N ARG A 171 -10.20 15.61 6.54
CA ARG A 171 -9.84 14.51 7.47
C ARG A 171 -9.74 13.12 6.84
N ASN A 172 -10.24 12.95 5.62
CA ASN A 172 -10.44 11.62 5.06
C ASN A 172 -9.24 11.15 4.21
N ALA A 173 -8.70 11.93 3.26
CA ALA A 173 -7.72 11.40 2.29
C ALA A 173 -6.27 11.26 2.80
N PHE A 174 -5.94 11.76 4.00
CA PHE A 174 -4.56 12.04 4.40
C PHE A 174 -3.98 11.16 5.51
N ILE A 175 -4.79 10.32 6.15
CA ILE A 175 -4.35 9.44 7.27
C ILE A 175 -3.26 8.44 6.83
N LEU A 176 -3.12 8.20 5.52
CA LEU A 176 -2.37 7.06 4.99
C LEU A 176 -1.27 7.40 3.97
N THR A 177 -0.92 8.68 3.79
CA THR A 177 0.09 9.08 2.78
C THR A 177 1.14 10.02 3.38
N GLY A 178 2.38 9.53 3.54
CA GLY A 178 3.49 10.32 4.09
C GLY A 178 4.75 9.49 4.31
N SER A 179 5.91 10.14 4.40
CA SER A 179 7.18 9.45 4.65
C SER A 179 7.18 8.73 6.00
N GLN A 180 6.48 9.25 7.01
CA GLN A 180 6.37 8.64 8.34
C GLN A 180 5.76 7.22 8.33
N ILE A 181 4.82 6.96 7.42
CA ILE A 181 4.18 5.63 7.27
C ILE A 181 5.16 4.62 6.66
N TYR A 182 6.21 5.08 5.98
CA TYR A 182 7.24 4.21 5.43
C TYR A 182 7.85 3.30 6.48
N ILE A 183 8.26 3.84 7.63
CA ILE A 183 8.87 3.06 8.72
C ILE A 183 7.88 2.03 9.26
N LEU A 184 6.61 2.41 9.42
CA LEU A 184 5.56 1.49 9.87
C LEU A 184 5.38 0.34 8.87
N VAL A 185 5.28 0.65 7.58
CA VAL A 185 5.12 -0.38 6.52
C VAL A 185 6.32 -1.32 6.49
N VAL A 186 7.55 -0.78 6.54
CA VAL A 186 8.76 -1.60 6.59
C VAL A 186 8.70 -2.50 7.83
N ALA A 187 8.52 -1.95 9.03
CA ALA A 187 8.47 -2.72 10.27
C ALA A 187 7.39 -3.81 10.26
N LEU A 188 6.21 -3.54 9.69
CA LEU A 188 5.15 -4.53 9.51
C LEU A 188 5.57 -5.68 8.58
N VAL A 189 6.27 -5.38 7.47
CA VAL A 189 6.78 -6.43 6.57
C VAL A 189 7.85 -7.27 7.27
N ILE A 190 8.75 -6.65 8.04
CA ILE A 190 9.75 -7.38 8.84
C ILE A 190 9.06 -8.28 9.87
N ALA A 191 8.09 -7.75 10.60
CA ALA A 191 7.34 -8.52 11.60
C ALA A 191 6.56 -9.68 10.97
N ALA A 192 5.97 -9.47 9.78
CA ALA A 192 5.26 -10.51 9.03
C ALA A 192 6.18 -11.68 8.67
N ASN A 193 7.44 -11.42 8.29
CA ASN A 193 8.45 -12.48 8.05
C ASN A 193 8.75 -13.31 9.31
N GLY A 194 8.50 -12.75 10.49
CA GLY A 194 8.64 -13.41 11.79
C GLY A 194 7.53 -14.36 12.18
N VAL A 195 6.36 -14.25 11.54
CA VAL A 195 5.18 -15.02 11.90
C VAL A 195 5.31 -16.44 11.35
N ARG A 196 6.00 -17.31 12.11
CA ARG A 196 6.02 -18.75 11.84
C ARG A 196 4.79 -19.40 12.45
N PHE A 197 3.92 -19.94 11.62
CA PHE A 197 2.76 -20.70 12.08
C PHE A 197 3.20 -22.03 12.70
N ARG A 198 3.36 -22.09 14.03
CA ARG A 198 3.81 -23.31 14.74
C ARG A 198 2.85 -24.51 14.64
N LYS A 199 1.58 -24.28 14.30
CA LYS A 199 0.54 -25.32 14.21
C LYS A 199 -0.33 -25.05 12.98
N ASN A 200 -0.60 -26.09 12.18
CA ASN A 200 -1.33 -26.05 10.91
C ASN A 200 -0.75 -25.00 9.94
N SER A 201 0.58 -24.98 9.79
CA SER A 201 1.28 -24.02 8.93
C SER A 201 0.75 -24.05 7.51
N GLU A 202 0.62 -25.24 6.92
CA GLU A 202 0.14 -25.41 5.55
C GLU A 202 -1.25 -24.81 5.33
N PHE A 203 -2.21 -25.09 6.22
CA PHE A 203 -3.55 -24.51 6.14
C PHE A 203 -3.53 -22.98 6.29
N LYS A 204 -2.77 -22.46 7.27
CA LYS A 204 -2.71 -21.02 7.54
C LYS A 204 -1.99 -20.26 6.44
N GLU A 205 -0.93 -20.81 5.89
CA GLU A 205 -0.20 -20.28 4.74
C GLU A 205 -1.08 -20.29 3.49
N THR A 206 -1.82 -21.38 3.25
CA THR A 206 -2.78 -21.48 2.14
C THR A 206 -3.91 -20.46 2.28
N LEU A 207 -4.46 -20.30 3.49
CA LEU A 207 -5.48 -19.30 3.78
C LEU A 207 -4.94 -17.88 3.55
N LEU A 208 -3.74 -17.58 4.05
CA LEU A 208 -3.10 -16.27 3.85
C LEU A 208 -2.78 -16.00 2.39
N ALA A 209 -2.30 -16.99 1.64
CA ALA A 209 -2.07 -16.85 0.21
C ALA A 209 -3.40 -16.58 -0.53
N THR A 210 -4.49 -17.20 -0.10
CA THR A 210 -5.83 -16.98 -0.65
C THR A 210 -6.34 -15.57 -0.36
N ILE A 211 -6.23 -15.10 0.88
CA ILE A 211 -6.58 -13.72 1.27
C ILE A 211 -5.66 -12.70 0.57
N SER A 212 -4.38 -13.01 0.40
CA SER A 212 -3.43 -12.11 -0.27
C SER A 212 -3.81 -11.84 -1.72
N LYS A 213 -4.34 -12.85 -2.43
CA LYS A 213 -4.85 -12.70 -3.81
C LYS A 213 -6.07 -11.76 -3.90
N THR A 214 -6.83 -11.59 -2.82
CA THR A 214 -8.01 -10.75 -2.79
C THR A 214 -7.73 -9.32 -2.37
N MET A 215 -6.50 -8.98 -1.95
CA MET A 215 -6.18 -7.68 -1.36
C MET A 215 -6.54 -6.48 -2.24
N THR A 216 -6.33 -6.57 -3.55
CA THR A 216 -6.74 -5.51 -4.50
C THR A 216 -8.27 -5.35 -4.52
N GLY A 217 -9.02 -6.46 -4.58
CA GLY A 217 -10.47 -6.45 -4.50
C GLY A 217 -10.99 -5.92 -3.17
N VAL A 218 -10.39 -6.33 -2.04
CA VAL A 218 -10.72 -5.82 -0.70
C VAL A 218 -10.47 -4.32 -0.63
N TYR A 219 -9.33 -3.85 -1.14
CA TYR A 219 -9.01 -2.42 -1.19
C TYR A 219 -10.03 -1.63 -2.00
N ILE A 220 -10.59 -2.19 -3.08
CA ILE A 220 -11.63 -1.52 -3.86
C ILE A 220 -13.00 -1.57 -3.16
N LEU A 221 -13.36 -2.73 -2.59
CA LEU A 221 -14.72 -3.01 -2.13
C LEU A 221 -15.00 -2.60 -0.68
N HIS A 222 -13.98 -2.52 0.18
CA HIS A 222 -14.17 -2.43 1.63
C HIS A 222 -15.03 -1.25 2.07
N TYR A 223 -14.95 -0.10 1.42
CA TYR A 223 -15.85 0.98 1.74
C TYR A 223 -17.29 0.63 1.34
N SER A 224 -17.54 0.18 0.11
CA SER A 224 -18.90 -0.14 -0.37
C SER A 224 -19.57 -1.16 0.55
N VAL A 225 -18.78 -2.15 0.98
CA VAL A 225 -19.18 -3.13 1.97
C VAL A 225 -19.44 -2.47 3.34
N PHE A 226 -18.53 -1.62 3.83
CA PHE A 226 -18.71 -0.89 5.09
C PHE A 226 -20.00 -0.07 5.08
N HIS A 227 -20.24 0.73 4.04
CA HIS A 227 -21.43 1.56 3.89
C HIS A 227 -22.70 0.71 3.89
N LEU A 228 -22.71 -0.39 3.12
CA LEU A 228 -23.81 -1.33 3.11
C LEU A 228 -24.07 -1.90 4.50
N LEU A 229 -23.02 -2.34 5.22
CA LEU A 229 -23.14 -2.87 6.57
C LEU A 229 -23.65 -1.83 7.57
N THR A 230 -23.18 -0.59 7.49
CA THR A 230 -23.64 0.51 8.37
C THR A 230 -25.09 0.92 8.12
N ALA A 231 -25.65 0.62 6.94
CA ALA A 231 -27.07 0.82 6.69
C ALA A 231 -27.95 -0.15 7.51
N PHE A 232 -27.41 -1.31 7.90
CA PHE A 232 -28.13 -2.34 8.66
C PHE A 232 -27.69 -2.42 10.14
N ILE A 233 -26.47 -2.00 10.47
CA ILE A 233 -25.88 -2.14 11.81
C ILE A 233 -25.56 -0.74 12.35
N PRO A 234 -26.36 -0.21 13.29
CA PRO A 234 -26.12 1.11 13.88
C PRO A 234 -24.88 1.07 14.80
N ILE A 235 -24.04 2.10 14.68
CA ILE A 235 -22.78 2.21 15.43
C ILE A 235 -23.04 2.91 16.76
N ASN A 236 -23.38 2.13 17.80
CA ASN A 236 -23.75 2.66 19.11
C ASN A 236 -22.69 2.42 20.20
N SER A 237 -21.62 1.68 19.91
CA SER A 237 -20.60 1.30 20.90
C SER A 237 -19.23 1.04 20.26
N LEU A 238 -18.17 0.96 21.06
CA LEU A 238 -16.86 0.53 20.57
C LEU A 238 -16.90 -0.92 20.04
N GLY A 239 -17.66 -1.81 20.69
CA GLY A 239 -17.83 -3.19 20.26
C GLY A 239 -18.45 -3.29 18.86
N THR A 240 -19.49 -2.51 18.59
CA THR A 240 -20.11 -2.46 17.25
C THR A 240 -19.16 -1.89 16.20
N LYS A 241 -18.33 -0.89 16.53
CA LYS A 241 -17.26 -0.40 15.63
C LYS A 241 -16.25 -1.49 15.27
N LEU A 242 -15.70 -2.19 16.26
CA LEU A 242 -14.70 -3.24 16.03
C LEU A 242 -15.29 -4.41 15.26
N MET A 243 -16.52 -4.84 15.61
CA MET A 243 -17.25 -5.86 14.88
C MET A 243 -17.45 -5.48 13.41
N LEU A 244 -17.86 -4.23 13.15
CA LEU A 244 -18.14 -3.77 11.79
C LEU A 244 -16.88 -3.66 10.94
N ILE A 245 -15.73 -3.31 11.53
CA ILE A 245 -14.41 -3.37 10.87
C ILE A 245 -14.08 -4.82 10.45
N VAL A 246 -14.22 -5.78 11.37
CA VAL A 246 -13.94 -7.19 11.10
C VAL A 246 -14.90 -7.74 10.05
N LEU A 247 -16.19 -7.44 10.16
CA LEU A 247 -17.21 -7.89 9.22
C LEU A 247 -16.98 -7.29 7.83
N THR A 248 -16.63 -6.01 7.76
CA THR A 248 -16.27 -5.35 6.49
C THR A 248 -15.11 -6.09 5.82
N PHE A 249 -14.06 -6.42 6.56
CA PHE A 249 -12.92 -7.15 6.02
C PHE A 249 -13.33 -8.54 5.51
N ILE A 250 -14.03 -9.33 6.33
CA ILE A 250 -14.46 -10.69 5.96
C ILE A 250 -15.35 -10.66 4.72
N THR A 251 -16.37 -9.81 4.72
CA THR A 251 -17.30 -9.70 3.59
C THR A 251 -16.59 -9.23 2.32
N SER A 252 -15.66 -8.29 2.42
CA SER A 252 -14.86 -7.84 1.27
C SER A 252 -13.97 -8.94 0.72
N VAL A 253 -13.36 -9.77 1.58
CA VAL A 253 -12.57 -10.93 1.17
C VAL A 253 -13.46 -11.92 0.44
N LEU A 254 -14.63 -12.27 0.98
CA LEU A 254 -15.55 -13.24 0.36
C LEU A 254 -16.06 -12.77 -1.00
N ILE A 255 -16.49 -11.50 -1.11
CA ILE A 255 -16.93 -10.92 -2.40
C ILE A 255 -15.77 -10.93 -3.40
N SER A 256 -14.56 -10.58 -2.95
CA SER A 256 -13.38 -10.62 -3.81
C SER A 256 -13.04 -12.04 -4.27
N MET A 257 -13.16 -13.05 -3.41
CA MET A 257 -12.96 -14.45 -3.78
C MET A 257 -13.98 -14.89 -4.85
N LEU A 258 -15.25 -14.50 -4.70
CA LEU A 258 -16.29 -14.76 -5.68
C LEU A 258 -16.00 -14.03 -7.01
N ALA A 259 -15.56 -12.78 -6.95
CA ALA A 259 -15.17 -12.04 -8.15
C ALA A 259 -13.96 -12.66 -8.87
N LEU A 260 -12.99 -13.21 -8.12
CA LEU A 260 -11.83 -13.89 -8.67
C LEU A 260 -12.16 -15.22 -9.36
N SER A 261 -13.28 -15.88 -9.02
CA SER A 261 -13.71 -17.12 -9.66
C SER A 261 -14.28 -16.89 -11.06
N ASN A 262 -14.67 -15.65 -11.39
CA ASN A 262 -15.17 -15.26 -12.70
C ASN A 262 -14.06 -14.62 -13.55
N SER A 263 -13.81 -15.14 -14.76
CA SER A 263 -12.73 -14.68 -15.64
C SER A 263 -12.88 -13.24 -16.15
N VAL A 264 -14.10 -12.71 -16.20
CA VAL A 264 -14.41 -11.34 -16.62
C VAL A 264 -14.28 -10.40 -15.42
N VAL A 265 -14.95 -10.70 -14.32
CA VAL A 265 -14.95 -9.85 -13.11
C VAL A 265 -13.56 -9.77 -12.49
N LYS A 266 -12.77 -10.86 -12.57
CA LYS A 266 -11.37 -10.87 -12.14
C LYS A 266 -10.57 -9.70 -12.74
N LYS A 267 -10.77 -9.38 -14.02
CA LYS A 267 -10.01 -8.32 -14.71
C LYS A 267 -10.21 -6.92 -14.12
N VAL A 268 -11.32 -6.70 -13.43
CA VAL A 268 -11.62 -5.38 -12.81
C VAL A 268 -11.21 -5.32 -11.34
N ILE A 269 -10.74 -6.41 -10.74
CA ILE A 269 -10.29 -6.44 -9.33
C ILE A 269 -8.84 -6.92 -9.14
N THR A 270 -8.09 -7.13 -10.22
CA THR A 270 -6.69 -7.56 -10.18
C THR A 270 -5.80 -6.65 -11.02
N ILE A 271 -4.61 -6.34 -10.51
CA ILE A 271 -3.57 -5.51 -11.16
C ILE A 271 -2.34 -6.37 -11.45
#